data_AF-A0A7K3IUS0-F1
#
_entry.id   AF-A0A7K3IUS0-F1
#
_cell.length_a   1.000
_cell.length_b   1.000
_cell.length_c   1.000
_cell.angle_alpha   90.00
_cell.angle_beta   90.00
_cell.angle_gamma   90.00
#
_symmetry.space_group_name_H-M   'P 1'
#
loop_
_entity.id
_entity.type
_entity.pdbx_description
1 polymer ?
#
loop_
_entity_poly.entity_id
_entity_poly.type
_entity_poly.pdbx_seq_one_letter_code
_entity_poly.pdbx_strand_id
1 'polypeptide(L)'
;KPAMACLLTRIPYDTEITPGIIKMVEEAEDLLLEKGYPGARVRAHSDIARIELLPGYSEKIICDPQKNSIIEGLKKIGFRYISLDLEGYRTGSMNTELK
;
A
#
# COMPACT_ATOMS: atom_id res chain seq x y z
N LYS A 1 -13.39 -0.14 -11.30
CA LYS A 1 -12.35 -0.99 -11.92
C LYS A 1 -11.11 -0.12 -12.13
N PRO A 2 -10.12 -0.17 -11.22
CA PRO A 2 -8.82 0.40 -11.52
C PRO A 2 -8.28 -0.34 -12.75
N ALA A 3 -7.77 0.38 -13.74
CA ALA A 3 -7.11 -0.25 -14.86
C ALA A 3 -5.86 -0.96 -14.33
N MET A 4 -5.68 -2.24 -14.64
CA MET A 4 -4.54 -3.10 -14.26
C MET A 4 -3.18 -2.38 -14.34
N ALA A 5 -3.01 -1.51 -15.34
CA ALA A 5 -1.81 -0.67 -15.53
C ALA A 5 -1.47 0.25 -14.34
N CYS A 6 -2.48 0.71 -13.58
CA CYS A 6 -2.28 1.55 -12.41
C CYS A 6 -1.69 0.76 -11.25
N LEU A 7 -2.11 -0.50 -11.05
CA LEU A 7 -1.59 -1.37 -9.98
C LEU A 7 -0.12 -1.78 -10.22
N LEU A 8 0.30 -1.88 -11.48
CA LEU A 8 1.71 -2.17 -11.81
C LEU A 8 2.67 -1.10 -11.26
N THR A 9 2.21 0.17 -11.15
CA THR A 9 3.00 1.25 -10.52
C THR A 9 3.12 1.13 -8.99
N ARG A 10 2.62 0.05 -8.39
CA ARG A 10 2.81 -0.27 -6.96
C ARG A 10 3.87 -1.36 -6.74
N ILE A 11 4.36 -1.99 -7.81
CA ILE A 11 5.30 -3.11 -7.74
C ILE A 11 6.63 -2.65 -8.36
N PRO A 12 7.77 -2.74 -7.65
CA PRO A 12 9.08 -2.39 -8.18
C PRO A 12 9.39 -3.11 -9.50
N TYR A 13 10.13 -2.45 -10.39
CA TYR A 13 10.49 -3.00 -11.71
C TYR A 13 11.29 -4.31 -11.60
N ASP A 14 12.06 -4.48 -10.53
CA ASP A 14 12.90 -5.67 -10.29
C ASP A 14 12.18 -6.81 -9.57
N THR A 15 10.86 -6.70 -9.32
CA THR A 15 10.06 -7.75 -8.68
C THR A 15 9.33 -8.57 -9.73
N GLU A 16 9.39 -9.90 -9.62
CA GLU A 16 8.63 -10.81 -10.49
C GLU A 16 7.12 -10.56 -10.29
N ILE A 17 6.47 -9.96 -11.29
CA ILE A 17 5.05 -9.61 -11.22
C ILE A 17 4.23 -10.89 -11.44
N THR A 18 3.71 -11.43 -10.35
CA THR A 18 2.72 -12.51 -10.40
C THR A 18 1.31 -11.94 -10.28
N PRO A 19 0.29 -12.59 -10.87
CA PRO A 19 -1.12 -12.19 -10.67
C PRO A 19 -1.53 -12.16 -9.19
N GLY A 20 -0.90 -12.98 -8.35
CA GLY A 20 -1.11 -13.00 -6.91
C GLY A 20 -0.74 -11.67 -6.24
N ILE A 21 0.41 -11.08 -6.58
CA ILE A 21 0.86 -9.80 -6.00
C ILE A 21 -0.10 -8.67 -6.38
N ILE A 22 -0.58 -8.62 -7.63
CA ILE A 22 -1.54 -7.60 -8.07
C ILE A 22 -2.83 -7.68 -7.25
N LYS A 23 -3.36 -8.89 -7.04
CA LYS A 23 -4.56 -9.13 -6.23
C LYS A 23 -4.35 -8.76 -4.76
N MET A 24 -3.19 -9.10 -4.20
CA MET A 24 -2.82 -8.72 -2.83
C MET A 24 -2.79 -7.20 -2.63
N VAL A 25 -2.25 -6.46 -3.60
CA VAL A 25 -2.23 -4.99 -3.55
C VAL A 25 -3.64 -4.42 -3.65
N GLU A 26 -4.48 -4.94 -4.55
CA GLU A 26 -5.87 -4.51 -4.69
C GLU A 26 -6.66 -4.74 -3.40
N GLU A 27 -6.59 -5.95 -2.83
CA GLU A 27 -7.25 -6.29 -1.56
C GLU A 27 -6.75 -5.43 -0.39
N ALA A 28 -5.47 -5.06 -0.39
CA ALA A 28 -4.90 -4.20 0.64
C ALA A 28 -5.35 -2.74 0.51
N GLU A 29 -5.42 -2.19 -0.70
CA GLU A 29 -5.96 -0.84 -0.95
C GLU A 29 -7.46 -0.79 -0.59
N ASP A 30 -8.23 -1.82 -0.93
CA ASP A 30 -9.65 -1.93 -0.58
C ASP A 30 -9.88 -2.02 0.94
N LEU A 31 -9.09 -2.82 1.65
CA LEU A 31 -9.16 -2.90 3.11
C LEU A 31 -8.89 -1.54 3.77
N LEU A 32 -7.90 -0.79 3.28
CA LEU A 32 -7.60 0.55 3.80
C LEU A 32 -8.72 1.54 3.50
N LEU A 33 -9.34 1.45 2.32
CA LEU A 33 -10.50 2.24 1.95
C LEU A 33 -11.68 2.00 2.91
N GLU A 34 -12.02 0.73 3.18
CA GLU A 34 -13.07 0.33 4.12
C GLU A 34 -12.80 0.82 5.55
N LYS A 35 -11.52 0.87 5.94
CA LYS A 35 -11.07 1.36 7.25
C LYS A 35 -10.99 2.89 7.33
N GLY A 36 -11.37 3.60 6.28
CA GLY A 36 -11.47 5.05 6.27
C GLY A 36 -10.17 5.77 5.90
N TYR A 37 -9.33 5.13 5.09
CA TYR A 37 -8.11 5.68 4.48
C TYR A 37 -8.28 5.77 2.96
N PRO A 38 -9.15 6.66 2.46
CA PRO A 38 -9.41 6.78 1.02
C PRO A 38 -8.15 7.25 0.29
N GLY A 39 -7.91 6.70 -0.90
CA GLY A 39 -6.75 7.06 -1.71
C GLY A 39 -5.41 6.57 -1.17
N ALA A 40 -5.42 5.70 -0.15
CA ALA A 40 -4.24 4.98 0.27
C ALA A 40 -3.67 4.15 -0.90
N ARG A 41 -2.35 4.11 -1.02
CA ARG A 41 -1.67 3.22 -1.95
C ARG A 41 -0.83 2.22 -1.18
N VAL A 42 -0.86 0.97 -1.63
CA VAL A 42 -0.03 -0.09 -1.06
C VAL A 42 1.02 -0.47 -2.07
N ARG A 43 2.28 -0.10 -1.81
CA ARG A 43 3.41 -0.56 -2.61
C ARG A 43 3.92 -1.89 -2.05
N ALA A 44 3.93 -2.92 -2.88
CA ALA A 44 4.42 -4.23 -2.51
C ALA A 44 5.91 -4.34 -2.84
N HIS A 45 6.75 -4.43 -1.80
CA HIS A 45 8.18 -4.70 -1.92
C HIS A 45 8.45 -6.08 -1.34
N SER A 46 8.47 -7.11 -2.20
CA SER A 46 8.58 -8.51 -1.77
C SER A 46 7.49 -8.88 -0.74
N ASP A 47 7.84 -9.07 0.53
CA ASP A 47 6.92 -9.41 1.62
C ASP A 47 6.49 -8.20 2.47
N ILE A 48 6.82 -6.97 2.03
CA ILE A 48 6.53 -5.72 2.72
C ILE A 48 5.39 -4.97 2.02
N ALA A 49 4.34 -4.63 2.76
CA ALA A 49 3.37 -3.61 2.38
C ALA A 49 3.88 -2.24 2.85
N ARG A 50 4.23 -1.37 1.90
CA ARG A 50 4.54 0.05 2.17
C ARG A 50 3.32 0.90 1.83
N ILE A 51 2.70 1.46 2.87
CA ILE A 51 1.47 2.24 2.77
C ILE A 51 1.82 3.71 2.54
N GLU A 52 1.31 4.29 1.47
CA GLU A 52 1.31 5.73 1.23
C GLU A 52 -0.09 6.28 1.53
N LEU A 53 -0.18 7.28 2.41
CA LEU A 53 -1.45 7.90 2.79
C LEU A 53 -1.52 9.36 2.35
N LEU A 54 -2.73 9.85 2.11
CA LEU A 54 -2.97 11.28 1.86
C LEU A 54 -2.49 12.13 3.05
N PRO A 55 -2.12 13.40 2.82
CA PRO A 55 -1.76 14.32 3.90
C PRO A 55 -2.83 14.37 5.00
N GLY A 56 -2.39 14.30 6.27
CA GLY A 56 -3.27 14.30 7.44
C GLY A 56 -3.76 12.92 7.89
N TYR A 57 -3.56 11.85 7.10
CA TYR A 57 -3.93 10.49 7.51
C TYR A 57 -2.79 9.70 8.17
N SER A 58 -1.54 10.15 8.02
CA SER A 58 -0.35 9.50 8.58
C SER A 58 -0.38 9.44 10.11
N GLU A 59 -0.72 10.54 10.77
CA GLU A 59 -0.86 10.56 12.23
C GLU A 59 -2.10 9.78 12.68
N LYS A 60 -3.19 9.89 11.90
CA LYS A 60 -4.45 9.19 12.16
C LYS A 60 -4.25 7.69 12.24
N ILE A 61 -3.54 7.06 11.28
CA ILE A 61 -3.35 5.61 11.27
C ILE A 61 -2.50 5.11 12.43
N ILE A 62 -1.55 5.92 12.91
CA ILE A 62 -0.68 5.55 14.03
C ILE A 62 -1.48 5.51 15.34
N CYS A 63 -2.39 6.46 15.52
CA CYS A 63 -3.23 6.62 16.71
C CYS A 63 -4.58 5.89 16.61
N ASP A 64 -4.88 5.26 15.46
CA ASP A 64 -6.16 4.58 15.22
C ASP A 64 -6.32 3.37 16.17
N PRO A 65 -7.41 3.30 16.96
CA PRO A 65 -7.73 2.11 17.75
C PRO A 65 -7.86 0.83 16.91
N GLN A 66 -8.20 0.95 15.63
CA GLN A 66 -8.32 -0.16 14.68
C GLN A 66 -7.00 -0.54 14.00
N LYS A 67 -5.87 0.11 14.33
CA LYS A 67 -4.56 -0.17 13.71
C LYS A 67 -4.19 -1.65 13.73
N ASN A 68 -4.44 -2.36 14.83
CA ASN A 68 -4.14 -3.79 14.93
C ASN A 68 -4.98 -4.62 13.95
N SER A 69 -6.26 -4.25 13.76
CA SER A 69 -7.13 -4.91 12.78
C SER A 69 -6.63 -4.68 11.34
N ILE A 70 -6.10 -3.50 11.04
CA ILE A 70 -5.49 -3.19 9.73
C ILE A 70 -4.25 -4.07 9.51
N ILE A 71 -3.35 -4.12 10.50
CA ILE A 71 -2.13 -4.92 10.44
C ILE A 71 -2.46 -6.41 10.25
N GLU A 72 -3.40 -6.95 11.01
CA GLU A 72 -3.82 -8.35 10.88
C GLU A 72 -4.45 -8.64 9.52
N GLY A 73 -5.28 -7.73 9.00
CA GLY A 73 -5.86 -7.85 7.66
C GLY A 73 -4.78 -7.92 6.57
N LEU A 74 -3.82 -7.00 6.60
CA LEU A 74 -2.70 -6.98 5.65
C LEU A 74 -1.82 -8.24 5.76
N LYS A 75 -1.62 -8.77 6.98
CA LYS A 75 -0.92 -10.04 7.18
C LYS A 75 -1.67 -11.24 6.62
N LYS A 76 -3.00 -11.27 6.75
CA LYS A 76 -3.85 -12.33 6.16
C LYS A 76 -3.85 -12.30 4.64
N ILE A 77 -3.74 -11.11 4.04
CA ILE A 77 -3.60 -10.95 2.59
C ILE A 77 -2.26 -11.52 2.09
N GLY A 78 -1.22 -11.49 2.92
CA GLY A 78 0.05 -12.18 2.66
C GLY A 78 1.30 -11.34 2.90
N PHE A 79 1.18 -10.11 3.41
CA PHE A 79 2.34 -9.29 3.76
C PHE A 79 2.93 -9.72 5.11
N ARG A 80 4.25 -9.90 5.18
CA ARG A 80 4.95 -10.19 6.43
C ARG A 80 5.16 -8.94 7.27
N TYR A 81 5.53 -7.85 6.60
CA TYR A 81 5.84 -6.56 7.23
C TYR A 81 4.93 -5.47 6.69
N ILE A 82 4.49 -4.58 7.58
CA ILE A 82 3.65 -3.44 7.26
C ILE A 82 4.43 -2.19 7.65
N SER A 83 4.61 -1.28 6.71
CA SER A 83 5.34 -0.03 6.88
C SER A 83 4.50 1.14 6.41
N LEU A 84 4.73 2.30 7.01
CA LEU A 84 4.15 3.58 6.61
C LEU A 84 5.23 4.40 5.92
N ASP A 85 4.93 4.90 4.73
CA ASP A 85 5.79 5.87 4.05
C ASP A 85 5.65 7.23 4.75
N LEU A 86 6.74 7.68 5.40
CA LEU A 86 6.75 8.93 6.16
C LEU A 86 6.62 10.16 5.27
N GLU A 87 6.99 10.03 3.99
CA GLU A 87 6.81 11.10 3.04
C GLU A 87 5.39 11.13 2.46
N GLY A 88 4.59 10.10 2.75
CA GLY A 88 3.19 9.98 2.38
C GLY A 88 2.93 9.86 0.88
N TYR A 89 1.67 10.04 0.50
CA TYR A 89 1.25 9.98 -0.88
C TYR A 89 1.75 11.20 -1.67
N ARG A 90 2.56 10.95 -2.71
CA ARG A 90 3.07 11.96 -3.64
C ARG A 90 2.90 11.53 -5.09
N THR A 91 2.56 12.47 -5.96
CA THR A 91 2.52 12.23 -7.41
C THR A 91 3.95 11.97 -7.90
N GLY A 92 4.17 10.85 -8.60
CA GLY A 92 5.49 10.48 -9.12
C GLY A 92 6.48 9.90 -8.09
N SER A 93 6.03 9.47 -6.90
CA SER A 93 6.88 8.87 -5.83
C SER A 93 7.82 7.74 -6.32
N MET A 94 7.43 7.01 -7.38
CA MET A 94 8.22 5.94 -7.99
C MET A 94 9.20 6.37 -9.10
N ASN A 95 9.15 7.63 -9.54
CA ASN A 95 10.06 8.15 -10.59
C ASN A 95 11.39 8.69 -10.02
N THR A 96 11.65 8.49 -8.73
CA THR A 96 12.83 9.07 -8.05
C THR A 96 14.12 8.29 -8.33
N GLU A 97 14.05 7.12 -8.98
CA GLU A 97 15.23 6.31 -9.36
C GLU A 97 15.92 6.78 -10.66
N LEU A 98 15.53 7.93 -11.22
CA LEU A 98 16.24 8.60 -12.31
C LEU A 98 17.07 9.78 -11.77
N LYS A 99 18.14 9.49 -11.05
CA LYS A 99 19.28 10.40 -10.86
C LYS A 99 20.59 9.65 -10.87
#